data_AF-A0A6P5EVW3-F1
#
_entry.id   AF-A0A6P5EVW3-F1
#
_cell.length_a   1.000
_cell.length_b   1.000
_cell.length_c   1.000
_cell.angle_alpha   90.00
_cell.angle_beta   90.00
_cell.angle_gamma   90.00
#
_symmetry.space_group_name_H-M   'P 1'
#
loop_
_entity.id
_entity.type
_entity.pdbx_description
1 polymer ?
#
loop_
_entity_poly.entity_id
_entity_poly.type
_entity_poly.pdbx_seq_one_letter_code
_entity_poly.pdbx_strand_id
1 'polypeptide(L)'
;MAGRAIGAGIFPRVLPLSKRPLLLHLRQNPPTTLLSPPRPLPLALSHTTMSQNGFCDPEKPLLRVKKLSQNAILPSRASALSAGYDLSSAVEATVPARGRALVATDLSISIPVETYARIAPRSGLSWKHAIDVGAGVVDADYRGPVGVLLFNHSDLDFQVKAGDRIAQLIIERIMTPEVVEVLDLDSTARGEGGFGSTGV
;
A
#
# COMPACT_ATOMS: atom_id res chain seq x y z
N MET A 1 -50.17 -31.28 -14.44
CA MET A 1 -51.44 -31.03 -13.72
C MET A 1 -51.19 -29.90 -12.72
N ALA A 2 -51.85 -28.76 -12.95
CA ALA A 2 -52.15 -27.61 -12.04
C ALA A 2 -51.02 -27.06 -11.13
N GLY A 3 -50.63 -25.77 -11.11
CA GLY A 3 -51.33 -24.54 -11.46
C GLY A 3 -51.99 -23.89 -10.24
N ARG A 4 -51.57 -22.64 -9.91
CA ARG A 4 -52.11 -21.62 -8.95
C ARG A 4 -51.17 -21.30 -7.77
N ALA A 5 -51.08 -20.07 -7.26
CA ALA A 5 -51.59 -18.75 -7.65
C ALA A 5 -50.80 -17.67 -6.90
N ILE A 6 -50.95 -16.45 -7.38
CA ILE A 6 -50.24 -15.21 -7.07
C ILE A 6 -50.83 -14.60 -5.78
N GLY A 7 -49.98 -14.21 -4.83
CA GLY A 7 -50.37 -13.49 -3.62
C GLY A 7 -49.82 -12.06 -3.64
N ALA A 8 -50.71 -11.08 -3.83
CA ALA A 8 -50.40 -9.65 -3.78
C ALA A 8 -50.27 -9.17 -2.32
N GLY A 9 -49.06 -8.77 -1.93
CA GLY A 9 -48.73 -8.24 -0.60
C GLY A 9 -48.66 -6.71 -0.59
N ILE A 10 -49.80 -6.10 -0.24
CA ILE A 10 -50.00 -4.91 0.60
C ILE A 10 -48.75 -4.04 0.89
N PHE A 11 -48.68 -2.86 0.25
CA PHE A 11 -47.82 -1.74 0.65
C PHE A 11 -48.42 -0.99 1.87
N PRO A 12 -47.66 -0.68 2.94
CA PRO A 12 -48.16 0.15 4.02
C PRO A 12 -48.13 1.64 3.66
N ARG A 13 -49.27 2.30 3.90
CA ARG A 13 -49.48 3.76 3.82
C ARG A 13 -48.49 4.53 4.71
N VAL A 14 -47.79 5.49 4.12
CA VAL A 14 -47.00 6.51 4.83
C VAL A 14 -47.94 7.60 5.38
N LEU A 15 -47.93 7.80 6.69
CA LEU A 15 -48.57 8.95 7.36
C LEU A 15 -47.63 10.17 7.32
N PRO A 16 -48.12 11.40 7.07
CA PRO A 16 -47.27 12.58 7.06
C PRO A 16 -46.93 13.04 8.49
N LEU A 17 -45.64 13.24 8.76
CA LEU A 17 -45.14 13.81 10.00
C LEU A 17 -45.50 15.31 10.10
N SER A 18 -46.09 15.64 11.24
CA SER A 18 -46.49 16.97 11.71
C SER A 18 -45.32 17.96 11.72
N LYS A 19 -45.51 19.11 11.08
CA LYS A 19 -44.64 20.29 11.18
C LYS A 19 -44.71 20.87 12.59
N ARG A 20 -43.57 20.95 13.29
CA ARG A 20 -43.36 21.82 14.44
C ARG A 20 -42.21 22.81 14.14
N PRO A 21 -42.43 24.12 14.24
CA PRO A 21 -41.35 25.10 14.16
C PRO A 21 -40.85 25.42 15.57
N LEU A 22 -39.54 25.48 15.80
CA LEU A 22 -39.02 26.15 16.98
C LEU A 22 -37.61 26.72 16.80
N LEU A 23 -37.60 28.05 16.65
CA LEU A 23 -36.69 29.04 17.24
C LEU A 23 -35.18 28.95 16.95
N LEU A 24 -34.78 29.67 15.89
CA LEU A 24 -33.41 30.09 15.63
C LEU A 24 -32.97 31.10 16.71
N HIS A 25 -32.13 30.67 17.66
CA HIS A 25 -31.46 31.59 18.57
C HIS A 25 -30.23 32.21 17.88
N LEU A 26 -30.34 33.48 17.51
CA LEU A 26 -29.21 34.31 17.10
C LEU A 26 -28.26 34.50 18.30
N ARG A 27 -27.16 33.74 18.32
CA ARG A 27 -26.01 34.05 19.20
C ARG A 27 -25.25 35.23 18.62
N GLN A 28 -25.25 36.34 19.34
CA GLN A 28 -24.40 37.49 19.08
C GLN A 28 -22.94 37.13 19.42
N ASN A 29 -22.03 37.33 18.47
CA ASN A 29 -20.59 37.17 18.70
C ASN A 29 -20.03 38.42 19.41
N PRO A 30 -19.19 38.29 20.46
CA PRO A 30 -18.53 39.43 21.07
C PRO A 30 -17.40 40.00 20.19
N PRO A 31 -17.00 41.28 20.40
CA PRO A 31 -16.17 42.03 19.48
C PRO A 31 -14.70 41.58 19.46
N THR A 32 -14.13 41.63 18.25
CA THR A 32 -12.74 41.36 17.88
C THR A 32 -11.74 42.18 18.70
N THR A 33 -10.97 41.52 19.58
CA THR A 33 -9.76 42.09 20.19
C THR A 33 -8.57 42.01 19.22
N LEU A 34 -7.89 43.14 19.04
CA LEU A 34 -6.71 43.35 18.22
C LEU A 34 -5.56 42.40 18.60
N LEU A 35 -5.10 41.57 17.64
CA LEU A 35 -3.85 40.82 17.77
C LEU A 35 -2.65 41.77 17.59
N SER A 36 -1.73 41.77 18.54
CA SER A 36 -0.38 42.31 18.38
C SER A 36 0.47 41.38 17.47
N PRO A 37 1.47 41.92 16.74
CA PRO A 37 2.28 41.11 15.83
C PRO A 37 3.21 40.15 16.60
N PRO A 38 3.51 38.96 16.06
CA PRO A 38 4.41 38.01 16.71
C PRO A 38 5.86 38.51 16.71
N ARG A 39 6.55 38.28 17.83
CA ARG A 39 8.00 38.54 17.99
C ARG A 39 8.82 37.61 17.07
N PRO A 40 9.96 38.04 16.50
CA PRO A 40 10.84 37.13 15.79
C PRO A 40 11.57 36.20 16.78
N LEU A 41 11.64 34.91 16.44
CA LEU A 41 12.44 33.91 17.14
C LEU A 41 13.95 34.17 16.89
N PRO A 42 14.84 33.93 17.86
CA PRO A 42 16.27 34.08 17.64
C PRO A 42 16.83 32.92 16.82
N LEU A 43 17.59 33.24 15.76
CA LEU A 43 18.47 32.28 15.07
C LEU A 43 19.54 31.81 16.05
N ALA A 44 19.50 30.53 16.43
CA ALA A 44 20.56 29.91 17.19
C ALA A 44 21.68 29.44 16.25
N LEU A 45 22.88 29.93 16.52
CA LEU A 45 24.13 29.61 15.86
C LEU A 45 24.49 28.14 16.04
N SER A 46 25.01 27.56 14.96
CA SER A 46 25.54 26.20 14.84
C SER A 46 26.72 25.97 15.79
N HIS A 47 26.54 25.08 16.77
CA HIS A 47 27.66 24.46 17.48
C HIS A 47 28.03 23.15 16.78
N THR A 48 29.17 23.19 16.08
CA THR A 48 29.90 22.00 15.63
C THR A 48 30.26 21.15 16.84
N THR A 49 29.72 19.93 16.91
CA THR A 49 30.18 18.91 17.85
C THR A 49 30.50 17.65 17.06
N MET A 50 31.76 17.26 17.04
CA MET A 50 32.17 15.92 16.61
C MET A 50 31.54 14.89 17.56
N SER A 51 30.79 13.93 17.02
CA SER A 51 30.33 12.77 17.79
C SER A 51 30.45 11.51 16.93
N GLN A 52 31.38 10.66 17.32
CA GLN A 52 31.44 9.25 16.94
C GLN A 52 30.30 8.54 17.67
N ASN A 53 29.26 8.16 16.93
CA ASN A 53 28.39 7.00 17.13
C ASN A 53 27.23 7.14 16.14
N GLY A 54 26.86 6.03 15.46
CA GLY A 54 25.89 6.04 14.36
C GLY A 54 24.51 6.57 14.74
N PHE A 55 24.29 7.85 14.50
CA PHE A 55 22.96 8.45 14.48
C PHE A 55 22.42 8.37 13.05
N CYS A 56 21.28 7.69 12.89
CA CYS A 56 20.47 7.87 11.70
C CYS A 56 19.91 9.30 11.74
N ASP A 57 20.19 10.06 10.68
CA ASP A 57 19.62 11.38 10.43
C ASP A 57 18.08 11.30 10.51
N PRO A 58 17.41 12.03 11.40
CA PRO A 58 15.96 11.94 11.62
C PRO A 58 15.12 12.31 10.39
N GLU A 59 15.70 12.91 9.35
CA GLU A 59 14.99 13.27 8.12
C GLU A 59 15.00 12.18 7.03
N LYS A 60 15.85 11.14 7.13
CA LYS A 60 15.95 10.15 6.07
C LYS A 60 14.98 8.98 6.30
N PRO A 61 14.05 8.67 5.37
CA PRO A 61 13.17 7.52 5.51
C PRO A 61 13.98 6.22 5.57
N LEU A 62 13.70 5.40 6.58
CA LEU A 62 14.41 4.13 6.81
C LEU A 62 13.52 2.93 6.49
N LEU A 63 14.09 1.97 5.74
CA LEU A 63 13.60 0.59 5.67
C LEU A 63 14.28 -0.21 6.78
N ARG A 64 13.54 -0.53 7.84
CA ARG A 64 14.03 -1.37 8.95
C ARG A 64 13.73 -2.83 8.65
N VAL A 65 14.73 -3.69 8.84
CA VAL A 65 14.63 -5.12 8.50
C VAL A 65 15.11 -5.95 9.69
N LYS A 66 14.29 -6.92 10.12
CA LYS A 66 14.64 -7.93 11.12
C LYS A 66 14.78 -9.28 10.43
N LYS A 67 15.94 -9.92 10.57
CA LYS A 67 16.12 -11.32 10.17
C LYS A 67 15.42 -12.23 11.19
N LEU A 68 14.69 -13.22 10.69
CA LEU A 68 13.98 -14.23 11.47
C LEU A 68 14.76 -15.55 11.54
N SER A 69 15.76 -15.72 10.67
CA SER A 69 16.66 -16.88 10.64
C SER A 69 18.07 -16.49 10.18
N GLN A 70 19.00 -17.43 10.23
CA GLN A 70 20.36 -17.26 9.70
C GLN A 70 20.40 -17.30 8.15
N ASN A 71 19.38 -17.90 7.51
CA ASN A 71 19.29 -18.00 6.06
C ASN A 71 18.80 -16.70 5.41
N ALA A 72 18.21 -15.80 6.19
CA ALA A 72 17.72 -14.53 5.71
C ALA A 72 18.87 -13.64 5.18
N ILE A 73 18.69 -13.07 3.99
CA ILE A 73 19.64 -12.15 3.36
C ILE A 73 19.04 -10.74 3.42
N LEU A 74 19.85 -9.74 3.81
CA LEU A 74 19.37 -8.35 3.83
C LEU A 74 19.09 -7.88 2.40
N PRO A 75 17.95 -7.23 2.14
CA PRO A 75 17.63 -6.70 0.82
C PRO A 75 18.65 -5.65 0.39
N SER A 76 19.07 -5.69 -0.87
CA SER A 76 20.05 -4.77 -1.43
C SER A 76 19.61 -4.22 -2.77
N ARG A 77 20.11 -3.03 -3.10
CA ARG A 77 19.85 -2.37 -4.38
C ARG A 77 20.91 -2.77 -5.39
N ALA A 78 20.49 -3.13 -6.59
CA ALA A 78 21.41 -3.52 -7.66
C ALA A 78 22.19 -2.33 -8.25
N SER A 79 21.65 -1.11 -8.16
CA SER A 79 22.30 0.11 -8.62
C SER A 79 21.85 1.31 -7.79
N ALA A 80 22.57 2.44 -7.92
CA ALA A 80 22.28 3.66 -7.15
C ALA A 80 20.88 4.24 -7.40
N LEU A 81 20.26 3.91 -8.54
CA LEU A 81 18.92 4.38 -8.95
C LEU A 81 17.90 3.25 -9.12
N SER A 82 18.22 2.01 -8.73
CA SER A 82 17.23 0.91 -8.78
C SER A 82 16.00 1.22 -7.91
N ALA A 83 14.80 1.01 -8.45
CA ALA A 83 13.58 1.27 -7.71
C ALA A 83 13.41 0.30 -6.52
N GLY A 84 13.75 -0.96 -6.72
CA GLY A 84 13.57 -2.03 -5.74
C GLY A 84 14.84 -2.48 -5.04
N TYR A 85 14.63 -3.13 -3.89
CA TYR A 85 15.59 -3.93 -3.14
C TYR A 85 15.37 -5.40 -3.47
N ASP A 86 16.37 -6.11 -3.98
CA ASP A 86 16.24 -7.53 -4.29
C ASP A 86 15.92 -8.33 -3.00
N LEU A 87 14.90 -9.18 -3.07
CA LEU A 87 14.53 -10.14 -2.03
C LEU A 87 15.06 -11.52 -2.41
N SER A 88 15.77 -12.15 -1.48
CA SER A 88 16.28 -13.52 -1.64
C SER A 88 15.40 -14.53 -0.91
N SER A 89 15.36 -15.75 -1.46
CA SER A 89 14.78 -16.90 -0.78
C SER A 89 15.62 -17.30 0.43
N ALA A 90 14.98 -17.60 1.56
CA ALA A 90 15.63 -18.22 2.72
C ALA A 90 15.58 -19.76 2.67
N VAL A 91 14.84 -20.33 1.71
CA VAL A 91 14.57 -21.77 1.60
C VAL A 91 14.76 -22.28 0.18
N GLU A 92 14.94 -23.58 0.02
CA GLU A 92 14.75 -24.21 -1.28
C GLU A 92 13.26 -24.44 -1.54
N ALA A 93 12.81 -24.23 -2.78
CA ALA A 93 11.43 -24.43 -3.17
C ALA A 93 11.31 -24.77 -4.65
N THR A 94 10.26 -25.50 -5.01
CA THR A 94 9.85 -25.67 -6.40
C THR A 94 8.58 -24.86 -6.64
N VAL A 95 8.57 -24.03 -7.68
CA VAL A 95 7.36 -23.41 -8.21
C VAL A 95 6.85 -24.29 -9.36
N PRO A 96 5.77 -25.07 -9.15
CA PRO A 96 5.33 -26.03 -10.15
C PRO A 96 4.98 -25.36 -11.48
N ALA A 97 5.19 -26.07 -12.59
CA ALA A 97 4.68 -25.67 -13.90
C ALA A 97 3.19 -25.31 -13.81
N ARG A 98 2.79 -24.18 -14.42
CA ARG A 98 1.42 -23.65 -14.34
C ARG A 98 0.88 -23.47 -12.91
N GLY A 99 1.77 -23.39 -11.92
CA GLY A 99 1.45 -23.37 -10.51
C GLY A 99 1.92 -22.10 -9.80
N ARG A 100 1.93 -22.19 -8.47
CA ARG A 100 2.39 -21.11 -7.58
C ARG A 100 3.05 -21.66 -6.33
N ALA A 101 3.94 -20.88 -5.73
CA ALA A 101 4.54 -21.20 -4.44
C ALA A 101 4.72 -19.92 -3.62
N LEU A 102 4.52 -20.03 -2.30
CA LEU A 102 4.89 -18.99 -1.35
C LEU A 102 6.30 -19.28 -0.84
N VAL A 103 7.25 -18.42 -1.20
CA VAL A 103 8.67 -18.58 -0.85
C VAL A 103 9.03 -17.65 0.30
N ALA A 104 9.55 -18.22 1.38
CA ALA A 104 9.90 -17.46 2.58
C ALA A 104 11.19 -16.64 2.37
N THR A 105 11.21 -15.40 2.85
CA THR A 105 12.43 -14.57 2.89
C THR A 105 13.11 -14.59 4.26
N ASP A 106 12.40 -15.08 5.29
CA ASP A 106 12.76 -14.98 6.71
C ASP A 106 13.10 -13.54 7.16
N LEU A 107 12.39 -12.56 6.59
CA LEU A 107 12.47 -11.16 7.00
C LEU A 107 11.14 -10.68 7.57
N SER A 108 11.22 -9.83 8.58
CA SER A 108 10.14 -8.89 8.93
C SER A 108 10.62 -7.48 8.64
N ILE A 109 9.71 -6.59 8.23
CA ILE A 109 10.05 -5.23 7.84
C ILE A 109 9.24 -4.19 8.60
N SER A 110 9.77 -2.98 8.65
CA SER A 110 9.05 -1.76 9.02
C SER A 110 9.49 -0.67 8.06
N ILE A 111 8.51 -0.05 7.41
CA ILE A 111 8.71 0.92 6.33
C ILE A 111 8.22 2.31 6.77
N PRO A 112 8.57 3.37 6.04
CA PRO A 112 8.07 4.71 6.32
C PRO A 112 6.53 4.78 6.27
N VAL A 113 5.95 5.68 7.06
CA VAL A 113 4.51 6.01 6.96
C VAL A 113 4.18 6.58 5.58
N GLU A 114 2.91 6.51 5.18
CA GLU A 114 2.42 6.95 3.86
C GLU A 114 3.05 6.17 2.69
N THR A 115 3.56 4.98 2.98
CA THR A 115 4.09 4.06 1.98
C THR A 115 3.54 2.65 2.21
N TYR A 116 3.61 1.82 1.18
CA TYR A 116 3.53 0.37 1.33
C TYR A 116 4.73 -0.27 0.61
N ALA A 117 5.06 -1.50 0.97
CA ALA A 117 6.09 -2.26 0.28
C ALA A 117 5.43 -3.15 -0.78
N ARG A 118 5.68 -2.85 -2.06
CA ARG A 118 5.27 -3.71 -3.17
C ARG A 118 6.35 -4.75 -3.46
N ILE A 119 5.99 -6.02 -3.38
CA ILE A 119 6.79 -7.11 -3.94
C ILE A 119 6.50 -7.19 -5.44
N ALA A 120 7.53 -6.92 -6.24
CA ALA A 120 7.45 -6.82 -7.69
C ALA A 120 8.30 -7.90 -8.37
N PRO A 121 7.92 -8.33 -9.59
CA PRO A 121 8.69 -9.32 -10.35
C PRO A 121 10.04 -8.76 -10.79
N ARG A 122 11.02 -9.66 -10.96
CA ARG A 122 12.32 -9.35 -11.56
C ARG A 122 12.23 -9.69 -13.05
N SER A 123 12.50 -8.72 -13.92
CA SER A 123 12.36 -8.89 -15.38
C SER A 123 13.11 -10.09 -15.94
N GLY A 124 14.30 -10.40 -15.40
CA GLY A 124 15.08 -11.57 -15.82
C GLY A 124 14.38 -12.90 -15.55
N LEU A 125 13.66 -13.03 -14.42
CA LEU A 125 12.90 -14.25 -14.10
C LEU A 125 11.62 -14.33 -14.92
N SER A 126 10.94 -13.19 -15.12
CA SER A 126 9.74 -13.12 -15.96
C SER A 126 10.03 -13.49 -17.42
N TRP A 127 11.11 -12.96 -18.01
CA TRP A 127 11.45 -13.26 -19.39
C TRP A 127 11.99 -14.69 -19.59
N LYS A 128 12.89 -15.16 -18.72
CA LYS A 128 13.61 -16.43 -18.95
C LYS A 128 12.84 -17.65 -18.43
N HIS A 129 12.00 -17.47 -17.42
CA HIS A 129 11.37 -18.57 -16.70
C HIS A 129 9.84 -18.41 -16.56
N ALA A 130 9.25 -17.37 -17.18
CA ALA A 130 7.83 -17.05 -17.08
C ALA A 130 7.34 -16.90 -15.62
N ILE A 131 8.22 -16.38 -14.74
CA ILE A 131 7.90 -16.16 -13.33
C ILE A 131 7.31 -14.77 -13.13
N ASP A 132 6.16 -14.73 -12.46
CA ASP A 132 5.52 -13.50 -12.01
C ASP A 132 5.33 -13.50 -10.48
N VAL A 133 5.00 -12.34 -9.92
CA VAL A 133 4.72 -12.15 -8.49
C VAL A 133 3.26 -11.75 -8.32
N GLY A 134 2.53 -12.49 -7.48
CA GLY A 134 1.16 -12.12 -7.09
C GLY A 134 1.05 -11.57 -5.68
N ALA A 135 -0.16 -11.13 -5.32
CA ALA A 135 -0.48 -10.40 -4.09
C ALA A 135 0.37 -9.13 -3.92
N GLY A 136 1.58 -9.27 -3.38
CA GLY A 136 2.63 -8.26 -3.43
C GLY A 136 2.42 -7.00 -2.59
N VAL A 137 1.28 -6.79 -1.94
CA VAL A 137 1.06 -5.66 -1.02
C VAL A 137 1.50 -6.06 0.38
N VAL A 138 2.51 -5.37 0.92
CA VAL A 138 2.94 -5.49 2.32
C VAL A 138 2.70 -4.17 3.02
N ASP A 139 1.75 -4.17 3.95
CA ASP A 139 1.30 -2.97 4.66
C ASP A 139 2.36 -2.41 5.62
N ALA A 140 2.30 -1.10 5.87
CA ALA A 140 3.28 -0.41 6.72
C ALA A 140 3.26 -0.84 8.18
N ASP A 141 2.15 -1.38 8.66
CA ASP A 141 1.94 -1.91 10.00
C ASP A 141 2.18 -3.42 10.11
N TYR A 142 2.42 -4.12 8.99
CA TYR A 142 2.75 -5.54 9.00
C TYR A 142 4.13 -5.79 9.64
N ARG A 143 4.18 -6.69 10.64
CA ARG A 143 5.43 -7.09 11.34
C ARG A 143 5.70 -8.59 11.27
N GLY A 144 4.87 -9.33 10.55
CA GLY A 144 5.05 -10.77 10.36
C GLY A 144 6.17 -11.11 9.35
N PRO A 145 6.34 -12.39 9.02
CA PRO A 145 7.27 -12.85 7.99
C PRO A 145 6.83 -12.39 6.59
N VAL A 146 7.75 -11.83 5.81
CA VAL A 146 7.53 -11.46 4.41
C VAL A 146 7.74 -12.70 3.53
N GLY A 147 6.70 -13.07 2.80
CA GLY A 147 6.74 -14.14 1.80
C GLY A 147 6.55 -13.60 0.39
N VAL A 148 7.17 -14.26 -0.59
CA VAL A 148 7.06 -13.92 -2.01
C VAL A 148 6.16 -14.97 -2.68
N LEU A 149 4.98 -14.57 -3.14
CA LEU A 149 4.09 -15.45 -3.90
C LEU A 149 4.49 -15.44 -5.37
N LEU A 150 5.17 -16.50 -5.80
CA LEU A 150 5.59 -16.69 -7.19
C LEU A 150 4.52 -17.45 -7.96
N PHE A 151 4.21 -16.98 -9.16
CA PHE A 151 3.45 -17.71 -10.18
C PHE A 151 4.38 -18.15 -11.30
N ASN A 152 4.18 -19.37 -11.79
CA ASN A 152 4.93 -19.91 -12.91
C ASN A 152 3.99 -20.11 -14.10
N HIS A 153 4.18 -19.30 -15.14
CA HIS A 153 3.39 -19.34 -16.36
C HIS A 153 4.04 -20.19 -17.47
N SER A 154 5.06 -20.99 -17.15
CA SER A 154 5.66 -21.96 -18.07
C SER A 154 5.12 -23.38 -17.84
N ASP A 155 5.49 -24.28 -18.74
CA ASP A 155 5.23 -25.71 -18.65
C ASP A 155 6.37 -26.50 -17.98
N LEU A 156 7.34 -25.80 -17.37
CA LEU A 156 8.47 -26.40 -16.67
C LEU A 156 8.50 -25.93 -15.21
N ASP A 157 8.80 -26.85 -14.30
CA ASP A 157 9.02 -26.50 -12.90
C ASP A 157 10.21 -25.54 -12.75
N PHE A 158 10.03 -24.51 -11.91
CA PHE A 158 11.08 -23.57 -11.60
C PHE A 158 11.66 -23.85 -10.22
N GLN A 159 12.96 -24.13 -10.18
CA GLN A 159 13.68 -24.42 -8.93
C GLN A 159 14.25 -23.13 -8.33
N VAL A 160 13.90 -22.87 -7.08
CA VAL A 160 14.43 -21.78 -6.27
C VAL A 160 15.40 -22.37 -5.26
N LYS A 161 16.65 -21.89 -5.26
CA LYS A 161 17.64 -22.25 -4.24
C LYS A 161 17.63 -21.24 -3.11
N ALA A 162 18.06 -21.66 -1.92
CA ALA A 162 18.32 -20.72 -0.84
C ALA A 162 19.35 -19.67 -1.29
N GLY A 163 19.05 -18.40 -1.05
CA GLY A 163 19.86 -17.25 -1.44
C GLY A 163 19.51 -16.66 -2.82
N ASP A 164 18.78 -17.36 -3.68
CA ASP A 164 18.38 -16.83 -4.98
C ASP A 164 17.52 -15.59 -4.83
N ARG A 165 17.80 -14.55 -5.64
CA ARG A 165 17.01 -13.32 -5.70
C ARG A 165 15.75 -13.58 -6.52
N ILE A 166 14.60 -13.64 -5.88
CA ILE A 166 13.34 -14.11 -6.47
C ILE A 166 12.34 -13.00 -6.78
N ALA A 167 12.45 -11.85 -6.10
CA ALA A 167 11.60 -10.69 -6.31
C ALA A 167 12.37 -9.42 -5.95
N GLN A 168 11.73 -8.27 -6.09
CA GLN A 168 12.24 -7.01 -5.57
C GLN A 168 11.16 -6.28 -4.78
N LEU A 169 11.54 -5.65 -3.67
CA LEU A 169 10.68 -4.86 -2.82
C LEU A 169 10.82 -3.38 -3.19
N ILE A 170 9.72 -2.73 -3.57
CA ILE A 170 9.65 -1.31 -3.92
C ILE A 170 8.85 -0.60 -2.84
N ILE A 171 9.39 0.48 -2.28
CA ILE A 171 8.66 1.32 -1.33
C ILE A 171 7.87 2.35 -2.13
N GLU A 172 6.56 2.17 -2.21
CA GLU A 172 5.67 3.03 -2.98
C GLU A 172 4.93 3.99 -2.06
N ARG A 173 4.95 5.27 -2.42
CA ARG A 173 4.16 6.30 -1.73
C ARG A 173 2.69 6.16 -2.09
N ILE A 174 1.85 6.32 -1.08
CA ILE A 174 0.39 6.24 -1.20
C ILE A 174 -0.27 7.38 -0.43
N MET A 175 -1.54 7.62 -0.73
CA MET A 175 -2.43 8.40 0.11
C MET A 175 -3.52 7.49 0.64
N THR A 176 -3.93 7.69 1.89
CA THR A 176 -5.03 6.94 2.54
C THR A 176 -6.16 7.91 2.93
N PRO A 177 -6.87 8.52 1.96
CA PRO A 177 -7.96 9.45 2.25
C PRO A 177 -9.17 8.74 2.86
N GLU A 178 -10.02 9.50 3.55
CA GLU A 178 -11.33 9.02 3.96
C GLU A 178 -12.23 8.81 2.72
N VAL A 179 -13.03 7.74 2.76
CA VAL A 179 -14.00 7.45 1.70
C VAL A 179 -15.27 8.26 1.96
N VAL A 180 -15.71 9.04 0.96
CA VAL A 180 -16.94 9.84 1.02
C VAL A 180 -17.87 9.43 -0.12
N GLU A 181 -19.09 9.02 0.23
CA GLU A 181 -20.15 8.70 -0.74
C GLU A 181 -20.77 10.00 -1.29
N VAL A 182 -21.00 10.06 -2.60
CA VAL A 182 -21.60 11.21 -3.31
C VAL A 182 -22.70 10.74 -4.27
N LEU A 183 -23.61 11.63 -4.64
CA LEU A 183 -24.68 11.31 -5.59
C LEU A 183 -24.15 11.15 -7.02
N ASP A 184 -23.20 11.99 -7.43
CA ASP A 184 -22.61 12.01 -8.76
C ASP A 184 -21.13 12.44 -8.70
N LEU A 185 -20.35 12.05 -9.70
CA LEU A 185 -18.96 12.47 -9.91
C LEU A 185 -18.86 13.59 -10.96
N ASP A 186 -17.76 14.34 -10.96
CA ASP A 186 -17.47 15.34 -11.98
C ASP A 186 -17.14 14.70 -13.34
N SER A 187 -17.44 15.41 -14.44
CA SER A 187 -17.15 14.94 -15.78
C SER A 187 -15.68 15.18 -16.16
N THR A 188 -15.03 14.19 -16.76
CA THR A 188 -13.67 14.33 -17.32
C THR A 188 -13.66 14.05 -18.82
N ALA A 189 -12.60 14.49 -19.52
CA ALA A 189 -12.42 14.19 -20.95
C ALA A 189 -12.33 12.69 -21.25
N ARG A 190 -11.90 11.86 -20.28
CA ARG A 190 -11.85 10.40 -20.43
C ARG A 190 -13.23 9.76 -20.25
N GLY A 191 -14.08 10.31 -19.39
CA GLY A 191 -15.42 9.76 -19.09
C GLY A 191 -15.36 8.28 -18.70
N GLU A 192 -16.23 7.47 -19.31
CA GLU A 192 -16.32 6.01 -19.10
C GLU A 192 -15.31 5.18 -19.91
N GLY A 193 -14.38 5.81 -20.63
CA GLY A 193 -13.41 5.12 -21.50
C GLY A 193 -12.35 4.32 -20.72
N GLY A 194 -12.32 3.00 -20.92
CA GLY A 194 -11.32 2.07 -20.36
C GLY A 194 -11.02 0.89 -21.30
N PHE A 195 -10.16 -0.04 -20.85
CA PHE A 195 -9.91 -1.33 -21.54
C PHE A 195 -9.53 -1.22 -23.03
N GLY A 196 -8.53 -0.39 -23.36
CA GLY A 196 -8.11 -0.20 -24.75
C GLY A 196 -8.90 0.86 -25.52
N SER A 197 -9.67 1.72 -24.82
CA SER A 197 -10.43 2.82 -25.42
C SER A 197 -9.58 3.84 -26.20
N THR A 198 -8.25 3.81 -26.04
CA THR A 198 -7.31 4.67 -26.76
C THR A 198 -6.61 3.98 -27.94
N GLY A 199 -7.02 2.75 -28.29
CA GLY A 199 -6.42 1.95 -29.36
C GLY A 199 -5.41 0.92 -28.87
N VAL A 200 -4.78 0.23 -29.83
CA VAL A 200 -3.67 -0.73 -29.67
C VAL A 200 -2.37 -0.06 -30.05
#